data_AF-A0A9L0JBA5-F1
#
_entry.id   AF-A0A9L0JBA5-F1
#
_cell.length_a   1.000
_cell.length_b   1.000
_cell.length_c   1.000
_cell.angle_alpha   90.00
_cell.angle_beta   90.00
_cell.angle_gamma   90.00
#
_symmetry.space_group_name_H-M   'P 1'
#
loop_
_entity.id
_entity.type
_entity.pdbx_description
1 polymer ?
#
loop_
_entity_poly.entity_id
_entity_poly.type
_entity_poly.pdbx_seq_one_letter_code
_entity_poly.pdbx_strand_id
1 'polypeptide(L)'
;MPVFLKMSVSITFLRPFARCLVPFTLQRKRRVLYSTILQRYMSSKIPAVSYPNKESTSPPEQLELDGWKVTMKSSVQDEDASTVASSKDEDPLTATRELIEMWRLLGREVPEHISEEELKTLMECVSKSSKKKYLKYLYVKEKMKKAKQIKKEMKAAAKEEAKDQLLETTKEDKQQNFLFLRLWDRNMEIAMGWKGAQAMQFGQPLVFDMAYAEYMKPKELQNTVSQLLESEGWNRRNVDPFHIYFCNLQLDGAYHRELVKRYGEKWNKLLLTATEKSHVDLFPKDSIIYLTADSPNVMTTFKHDKIYVVGSFVDKNMQSGTSLAKAKRLKLATECLPLDKYLQWDTGTKNLTLDQMMRILLCLKNTGSWEEALKFVPRRKHTGYLEISQPSQEIVNRSKKSKTFNSFPKGSLNKRTQKR
;
A
#
# COMPACT_ATOMS: atom_id res chain seq x y z
N MET A 1 -82.55 -33.80 -18.29
CA MET A 1 -82.32 -32.51 -18.98
C MET A 1 -82.28 -31.44 -17.90
N PRO A 2 -81.13 -30.77 -17.72
CA PRO A 2 -80.78 -29.61 -18.54
C PRO A 2 -79.36 -29.66 -19.13
N VAL A 3 -79.18 -28.86 -20.17
CA VAL A 3 -78.04 -28.80 -21.10
C VAL A 3 -76.88 -28.02 -20.48
N PHE A 4 -75.70 -28.63 -20.46
CA PHE A 4 -74.41 -28.02 -20.09
C PHE A 4 -73.79 -27.31 -21.30
N LEU A 5 -73.59 -25.99 -21.21
CA LEU A 5 -72.71 -25.25 -22.12
C LEU A 5 -71.28 -25.30 -21.55
N LYS A 6 -70.42 -26.12 -22.16
CA LYS A 6 -69.02 -26.33 -21.74
C LYS A 6 -68.12 -25.45 -22.61
N MET A 7 -67.70 -24.29 -22.12
CA MET A 7 -66.65 -23.51 -22.78
C MET A 7 -65.29 -24.18 -22.57
N SER A 8 -64.71 -24.66 -23.67
CA SER A 8 -63.36 -25.22 -23.73
C SER A 8 -62.32 -24.10 -23.76
N VAL A 9 -61.51 -23.98 -22.72
CA VAL A 9 -60.29 -23.16 -22.73
C VAL A 9 -59.13 -24.07 -23.16
N SER A 10 -58.62 -23.83 -24.36
CA SER A 10 -57.47 -24.54 -24.92
C SER A 10 -56.18 -24.06 -24.23
N ILE A 11 -55.58 -24.92 -23.40
CA ILE A 11 -54.26 -24.71 -22.80
C ILE A 11 -53.22 -25.34 -23.74
N THR A 12 -52.51 -24.51 -24.48
CA THR A 12 -51.39 -24.94 -25.33
C THR A 12 -50.13 -25.05 -24.48
N PHE A 13 -49.72 -26.28 -24.16
CA PHE A 13 -48.42 -26.56 -23.54
C PHE A 13 -47.30 -26.41 -24.56
N LEU A 14 -46.56 -25.30 -24.49
CA LEU A 14 -45.27 -25.15 -25.17
C LEU A 14 -44.18 -25.88 -24.36
N ARG A 15 -43.70 -27.00 -24.89
CA ARG A 15 -42.54 -27.75 -24.38
C ARG A 15 -41.31 -26.81 -24.27
N PRO A 16 -40.54 -26.85 -23.17
CA PRO A 16 -39.22 -26.24 -23.17
C PRO A 16 -38.29 -27.12 -24.00
N PHE A 17 -37.82 -26.58 -25.13
CA PHE A 17 -36.71 -27.15 -25.88
C PHE A 17 -35.46 -27.13 -25.00
N ALA A 18 -34.94 -28.32 -24.69
CA ALA A 18 -33.58 -28.48 -24.20
C ALA A 18 -32.61 -27.98 -25.29
N ARG A 19 -31.99 -26.81 -25.06
CA ARG A 19 -30.78 -26.41 -25.78
C ARG A 19 -29.59 -26.66 -24.87
N CYS A 20 -28.93 -27.78 -25.17
CA CYS A 20 -27.56 -28.07 -24.83
C CYS A 20 -26.68 -26.87 -25.26
N LEU A 21 -26.07 -26.16 -24.32
CA LEU A 21 -24.98 -25.23 -24.58
C LEU A 21 -23.68 -25.90 -24.12
N VAL A 22 -23.04 -26.52 -25.10
CA VAL A 22 -21.65 -27.00 -25.06
C VAL A 22 -20.73 -25.82 -24.70
N PRO A 23 -19.66 -26.03 -23.91
CA PRO A 23 -18.68 -24.99 -23.62
C PRO A 23 -18.03 -24.51 -24.92
N PHE A 24 -18.18 -23.21 -25.22
CA PHE A 24 -17.39 -22.56 -26.25
C PHE A 24 -15.93 -22.50 -25.80
N THR A 25 -15.17 -23.55 -26.13
CA THR A 25 -13.71 -23.50 -26.18
C THR A 25 -13.31 -22.67 -27.39
N LEU A 26 -13.00 -21.40 -27.19
CA LEU A 26 -12.36 -20.59 -28.23
C LEU A 26 -10.89 -21.05 -28.34
N GLN A 27 -10.62 -21.99 -29.25
CA GLN A 27 -9.26 -22.17 -29.75
C GLN A 27 -8.86 -20.91 -30.52
N ARG A 28 -8.13 -20.00 -29.87
CA ARG A 28 -7.45 -18.91 -30.57
C ARG A 28 -6.02 -19.33 -30.88
N LYS A 29 -5.80 -19.64 -32.16
CA LYS A 29 -4.47 -19.76 -32.77
C LYS A 29 -3.59 -18.58 -32.33
N ARG A 30 -2.38 -18.92 -31.86
CA ARG A 30 -1.25 -18.02 -31.64
C ARG A 30 -1.10 -17.05 -32.81
N ARG A 31 -1.35 -15.77 -32.57
CA ARG A 31 -0.60 -14.69 -33.22
C ARG A 31 0.17 -13.98 -32.12
N VAL A 32 1.47 -14.20 -32.14
CA VAL A 32 2.45 -13.47 -31.34
C VAL A 32 2.42 -12.03 -31.83
N LEU A 33 1.71 -11.17 -31.12
CA LEU A 33 1.91 -9.73 -31.17
C LEU A 33 2.44 -9.37 -29.79
N TYR A 34 3.75 -9.11 -29.75
CA TYR A 34 4.44 -8.56 -28.59
C TYR A 34 3.69 -7.31 -28.14
N SER A 35 2.98 -7.41 -27.01
CA SER A 35 2.52 -6.23 -26.29
C SER A 35 3.77 -5.57 -25.72
N THR A 36 4.33 -4.61 -26.46
CA THR A 36 5.29 -3.66 -25.95
C THR A 36 4.61 -2.84 -24.87
N ILE A 37 4.69 -3.35 -23.64
CA ILE A 37 4.41 -2.59 -22.43
C ILE A 37 5.43 -1.45 -22.44
N LEU A 38 4.97 -0.24 -22.78
CA LEU A 38 5.75 0.98 -22.65
C LEU A 38 5.94 1.24 -21.14
N GLN A 39 6.92 0.55 -20.55
CA GLN A 39 7.52 0.96 -19.29
C GLN A 39 8.14 2.33 -19.54
N ARG A 40 7.51 3.40 -19.04
CA ARG A 40 8.19 4.67 -18.83
C ARG A 40 9.28 4.46 -17.77
N TYR A 41 10.43 3.98 -18.21
CA TYR A 41 11.70 4.17 -17.53
C TYR A 41 11.95 5.67 -17.47
N MET A 42 11.84 6.26 -16.28
CA MET A 42 12.46 7.55 -16.00
C MET A 42 13.97 7.31 -15.93
N SER A 43 14.62 7.40 -17.08
CA SER A 43 16.08 7.46 -17.18
C SER A 43 16.52 8.83 -16.67
N SER A 44 17.19 8.87 -15.52
CA SER A 44 17.90 10.04 -15.04
C SER A 44 19.19 10.22 -15.87
N LYS A 45 19.06 10.72 -17.11
CA LYS A 45 20.17 11.32 -17.82
C LYS A 45 20.14 12.81 -17.55
N ILE A 46 21.06 13.25 -16.69
CA ILE A 46 21.41 14.66 -16.50
C ILE A 46 21.94 15.17 -17.86
N PRO A 47 21.40 16.26 -18.44
CA PRO A 47 22.05 16.91 -19.55
C PRO A 47 23.36 17.52 -19.04
N ALA A 48 24.49 17.02 -19.52
CA ALA A 48 25.78 17.66 -19.33
C ALA A 48 25.74 18.99 -20.08
N VAL A 49 25.75 20.10 -19.33
CA VAL A 49 25.98 21.43 -19.87
C VAL A 49 27.45 21.48 -20.31
N SER A 50 27.67 21.62 -21.61
CA SER A 50 28.98 21.90 -22.19
C SER A 50 29.46 23.28 -21.77
N TYR A 51 30.61 23.33 -21.09
CA TYR A 51 31.34 24.56 -20.81
C TYR A 51 31.89 25.15 -22.12
N PRO A 52 31.80 26.48 -22.34
CA PRO A 52 32.63 27.13 -23.35
C PRO A 52 34.10 27.11 -22.91
N ASN A 53 34.98 26.90 -23.88
CA ASN A 53 36.44 26.89 -23.72
C ASN A 53 36.95 28.15 -23.00
N LYS A 54 37.90 27.93 -22.08
CA LYS A 54 38.75 28.98 -21.50
C LYS A 54 39.85 29.33 -22.49
N GLU A 55 39.83 30.54 -23.02
CA GLU A 55 41.06 31.24 -23.43
C GLU A 55 41.19 32.53 -22.61
N SER A 56 42.34 32.63 -21.94
CA SER A 56 43.04 33.81 -21.40
C SER A 56 42.22 34.97 -20.80
N THR A 57 42.20 35.09 -19.47
CA THR A 57 42.12 36.39 -18.77
C THR A 57 42.83 36.30 -17.42
N SER A 58 43.54 37.37 -17.05
CA SER A 58 44.49 37.58 -15.93
C SER A 58 43.92 37.34 -14.51
N PRO A 59 44.78 37.12 -13.49
CA PRO A 59 44.35 36.82 -12.12
C PRO A 59 43.63 38.03 -11.46
N PRO A 60 42.63 37.79 -10.59
CA PRO A 60 41.95 38.86 -9.86
C PRO A 60 42.80 39.34 -8.68
N GLU A 61 42.81 40.65 -8.46
CA GLU A 61 43.41 41.31 -7.30
C GLU A 61 42.92 40.73 -5.97
N GLN A 62 43.86 40.54 -5.04
CA GLN A 62 43.59 40.24 -3.63
C GLN A 62 42.76 41.38 -3.02
N LEU A 63 41.49 41.12 -2.79
CA LEU A 63 40.67 41.96 -1.91
C LEU A 63 41.19 41.83 -0.48
N GLU A 64 41.73 42.91 0.07
CA GLU A 64 42.20 43.01 1.46
C GLU A 64 41.03 42.84 2.44
N LEU A 65 40.85 41.61 2.91
CA LEU A 65 39.90 41.22 3.94
C LEU A 65 40.26 41.75 5.35
N ASP A 66 41.46 42.29 5.52
CA ASP A 66 41.95 42.74 6.83
C ASP A 66 41.59 44.20 7.13
N GLY A 67 41.37 45.04 6.10
CA GLY A 67 40.85 46.41 6.29
C GLY A 67 39.43 46.43 6.89
N TRP A 68 38.55 45.53 6.44
CA TRP A 68 37.16 45.46 6.90
C TRP A 68 37.00 44.93 8.34
N LYS A 69 37.93 44.08 8.79
CA LYS A 69 37.96 43.60 10.18
C LYS A 69 38.39 44.68 11.16
N VAL A 70 39.25 45.61 10.73
CA VAL A 70 39.69 46.74 11.57
C VAL A 70 38.56 47.76 11.70
N THR A 71 37.84 48.07 10.62
CA THR A 71 36.70 49.01 10.64
C THR A 71 35.54 48.54 11.53
N MET A 72 35.26 47.22 11.56
CA MET A 72 34.26 46.66 12.50
C MET A 72 34.74 46.56 13.95
N LYS A 73 36.06 46.54 14.19
CA LYS A 73 36.62 46.55 15.55
C LYS A 73 36.73 47.96 16.13
N SER A 74 36.96 48.97 15.30
CA SER A 74 37.00 50.37 15.73
C SER A 74 35.61 50.97 15.95
N SER A 75 34.55 50.40 15.36
CA SER A 75 33.16 50.80 15.64
C SER A 75 32.58 50.20 16.92
N VAL A 76 33.40 49.53 17.74
CA VAL A 76 32.97 48.83 18.98
C VAL A 76 33.63 49.44 20.23
N GLN A 77 34.38 50.55 20.12
CA GLN A 77 35.07 51.15 21.27
C GLN A 77 34.67 52.56 21.69
N ASP A 78 33.71 53.21 21.02
CA ASP A 78 33.11 54.44 21.53
C ASP A 78 31.59 54.35 21.37
N GLU A 79 30.90 54.11 22.48
CA GLU A 79 29.50 54.47 22.82
C GLU A 79 29.11 53.67 24.08
N ASP A 80 29.73 54.05 25.20
CA ASP A 80 29.22 53.72 26.53
C ASP A 80 28.05 54.67 26.88
N ALA A 81 26.97 54.06 27.36
CA ALA A 81 25.90 54.65 28.17
C ALA A 81 24.96 55.71 27.52
N SER A 82 23.90 55.21 26.88
CA SER A 82 22.56 55.81 27.02
C SER A 82 21.59 54.76 27.56
N THR A 83 21.28 54.89 28.84
CA THR A 83 20.21 54.19 29.55
C THR A 83 18.87 54.74 29.06
N VAL A 84 18.16 53.97 28.23
CA VAL A 84 16.72 54.19 27.99
C VAL A 84 15.95 52.98 28.51
N ALA A 85 14.94 53.33 29.30
CA ALA A 85 14.24 52.48 30.24
C ALA A 85 13.60 51.24 29.61
N SER A 86 13.66 50.16 30.39
CA SER A 86 12.74 49.03 30.32
C SER A 86 11.29 49.52 30.40
N SER A 87 10.58 49.51 29.27
CA SER A 87 9.12 49.39 29.27
C SER A 87 8.78 47.91 29.33
N LYS A 88 8.30 47.49 30.50
CA LYS A 88 7.56 46.24 30.67
C LYS A 88 6.22 46.37 29.94
N ASP A 89 5.70 45.22 29.51
CA ASP A 89 4.41 45.01 28.82
C ASP A 89 4.44 45.12 27.28
N GLU A 90 5.41 44.48 26.63
CA GLU A 90 5.16 43.97 25.28
C GLU A 90 4.31 42.69 25.40
N ASP A 91 3.11 42.72 24.84
CA ASP A 91 2.23 41.55 24.72
C ASP A 91 3.05 40.39 24.11
N PRO A 92 3.10 39.21 24.73
CA PRO A 92 3.84 38.05 24.19
C PRO A 92 3.56 37.76 22.71
N LEU A 93 2.39 38.16 22.22
CA LEU A 93 1.99 38.09 20.81
C LEU A 93 2.78 39.07 19.92
N THR A 94 2.98 40.30 20.37
CA THR A 94 3.75 41.34 19.67
C THR A 94 5.22 40.93 19.57
N ALA A 95 5.83 40.51 20.68
CA ALA A 95 7.21 40.01 20.70
C ALA A 95 7.41 38.77 19.78
N THR A 96 6.39 37.93 19.64
CA THR A 96 6.44 36.77 18.73
C THR A 96 6.33 37.20 17.26
N ARG A 97 5.51 38.21 16.94
CA ARG A 97 5.39 38.78 15.58
C ARG A 97 6.67 39.47 15.15
N GLU A 98 7.27 40.28 16.02
CA GLU A 98 8.55 40.94 15.79
C GLU A 98 9.69 39.93 15.57
N LEU A 99 9.72 38.85 16.35
CA LEU A 99 10.69 37.76 16.16
C LEU A 99 10.56 37.12 14.77
N ILE A 100 9.33 36.93 14.28
CA ILE A 100 9.04 36.37 12.97
C ILE A 100 9.49 37.32 11.85
N GLU A 101 9.23 38.62 12.01
CA GLU A 101 9.62 39.66 11.07
C GLU A 101 11.13 39.84 10.99
N MET A 102 11.82 39.86 12.13
CA MET A 102 13.28 39.80 12.21
C MET A 102 13.83 38.57 11.48
N TRP A 103 13.19 37.41 11.58
CA TRP A 103 13.63 36.20 10.88
C TRP A 103 13.39 36.25 9.36
N ARG A 104 12.37 36.99 8.90
CA ARG A 104 12.17 37.27 7.46
C ARG A 104 13.29 38.15 6.92
N LEU A 105 13.64 39.23 7.65
CA LEU A 105 14.72 40.14 7.28
C LEU A 105 16.08 39.42 7.23
N LEU A 106 16.31 38.48 8.14
CA LEU A 106 17.51 37.62 8.14
C LEU A 106 17.52 36.53 7.05
N GLY A 107 16.53 36.53 6.13
CA GLY A 107 16.45 35.57 5.03
C GLY A 107 16.20 34.13 5.48
N ARG A 108 15.66 33.91 6.69
CA ARG A 108 15.36 32.57 7.20
C ARG A 108 14.03 32.08 6.61
N GLU A 109 13.88 30.76 6.55
CA GLU A 109 12.71 30.07 5.99
C GLU A 109 11.47 30.28 6.88
N VAL A 110 10.70 31.34 6.60
CA VAL A 110 9.49 31.75 7.34
C VAL A 110 8.29 31.85 6.38
N PRO A 111 7.10 31.36 6.74
CA PRO A 111 5.87 31.46 5.92
C PRO A 111 5.44 32.91 5.65
N GLU A 112 4.70 33.12 4.55
CA GLU A 112 4.15 34.44 4.19
C GLU A 112 2.90 34.78 5.01
N HIS A 113 2.03 33.79 5.25
CA HIS A 113 0.83 33.93 6.08
C HIS A 113 0.85 32.94 7.25
N ILE A 114 0.61 33.44 8.46
CA ILE A 114 0.57 32.66 9.70
C ILE A 114 -0.78 32.91 10.37
N SER A 115 -1.52 31.86 10.70
CA SER A 115 -2.82 31.99 11.38
C SER A 115 -2.66 32.20 12.90
N GLU A 116 -3.70 32.72 13.56
CA GLU A 116 -3.72 32.96 15.02
C GLU A 116 -3.54 31.67 15.83
N GLU A 117 -4.03 30.53 15.33
CA GLU A 117 -3.83 29.21 15.95
C GLU A 117 -2.37 28.73 15.85
N GLU A 118 -1.70 29.03 14.73
CA GLU A 118 -0.29 28.70 14.51
C GLU A 118 0.63 29.59 15.36
N LEU A 119 0.23 30.84 15.60
CA LEU A 119 0.85 31.75 16.57
C LEU A 119 0.74 31.23 18.00
N LYS A 120 -0.44 30.75 18.41
CA LYS A 120 -0.63 30.13 19.74
C LYS A 120 0.24 28.89 19.92
N THR A 121 0.33 28.05 18.90
CA THR A 121 1.20 26.85 18.91
C THR A 121 2.70 27.20 18.99
N LEU A 122 3.10 28.34 18.42
CA LEU A 122 4.46 28.88 18.54
C LEU A 122 4.78 29.40 19.95
N MET A 123 3.78 29.92 20.66
CA MET A 123 3.93 30.33 22.06
C MET A 123 4.16 29.14 22.98
N GLU A 124 3.43 28.05 22.77
CA GLU A 124 3.56 26.80 23.54
C GLU A 124 4.92 26.11 23.35
N CYS A 125 5.71 26.50 22.35
CA CYS A 125 7.06 25.98 22.13
C CYS A 125 8.09 26.58 23.10
N VAL A 126 8.64 25.74 23.98
CA VAL A 126 9.57 26.14 25.06
C VAL A 126 10.95 26.63 24.58
N SER A 127 11.44 26.18 23.41
CA SER A 127 12.81 26.47 22.93
C SER A 127 12.84 27.24 21.60
N LYS A 128 13.80 28.18 21.47
CA LYS A 128 14.11 28.91 20.21
C LYS A 128 14.34 27.94 19.02
N SER A 129 14.96 26.79 19.28
CA SER A 129 15.20 25.75 18.26
C SER A 129 13.92 25.03 17.83
N SER A 130 12.95 24.85 18.74
CA SER A 130 11.64 24.27 18.43
C SER A 130 10.81 25.22 17.57
N LYS A 131 10.79 26.52 17.93
CA LYS A 131 10.13 27.58 17.15
C LYS A 131 10.68 27.65 15.71
N LYS A 132 12.01 27.58 15.56
CA LYS A 132 12.67 27.52 14.24
C LYS A 132 12.28 26.30 13.41
N LYS A 133 12.23 25.12 14.03
CA LYS A 133 11.77 23.88 13.34
C LYS A 133 10.31 23.99 12.90
N TYR A 134 9.45 24.58 13.73
CA TYR A 134 8.03 24.75 13.42
C TYR A 134 7.80 25.76 12.29
N LEU A 135 8.47 26.92 12.32
CA LEU A 135 8.40 27.90 11.21
C LEU A 135 8.91 27.32 9.89
N LYS A 136 10.03 26.58 9.93
CA LYS A 136 10.53 25.83 8.77
C LYS A 136 9.51 24.82 8.25
N TYR A 137 8.83 24.10 9.14
CA TYR A 137 7.77 23.16 8.78
C TYR A 137 6.61 23.88 8.08
N LEU A 138 6.14 25.01 8.61
CA LEU A 138 5.08 25.80 8.00
C LEU A 138 5.49 26.34 6.63
N TYR A 139 6.73 26.82 6.48
CA TYR A 139 7.25 27.35 5.23
C TYR A 139 7.29 26.28 4.14
N VAL A 140 7.79 25.09 4.49
CA VAL A 140 7.79 23.93 3.58
C VAL A 140 6.36 23.53 3.21
N LYS A 141 5.43 23.54 4.17
CA LYS A 141 4.01 23.23 3.95
C LYS A 141 3.37 24.22 2.96
N GLU A 142 3.67 25.51 3.09
CA GLU A 142 3.18 26.56 2.18
C GLU A 142 3.75 26.40 0.77
N LYS A 143 5.08 26.24 0.65
CA LYS A 143 5.73 25.98 -0.64
C LYS A 143 5.17 24.74 -1.33
N MET A 144 4.92 23.66 -0.57
CA MET A 144 4.30 22.44 -1.10
C MET A 144 2.87 22.69 -1.60
N LYS A 145 2.08 23.53 -0.92
CA LYS A 145 0.73 23.94 -1.39
C LYS A 145 0.83 24.74 -2.69
N LYS A 146 1.70 25.75 -2.75
CA LYS A 146 1.92 26.57 -3.96
C LYS A 146 2.39 25.71 -5.14
N ALA A 147 3.38 24.84 -4.92
CA ALA A 147 3.85 23.91 -5.95
C ALA A 147 2.76 22.94 -6.42
N LYS A 148 1.88 22.46 -5.53
CA LYS A 148 0.74 21.62 -5.89
C LYS A 148 -0.30 22.39 -6.71
N GLN A 149 -0.53 23.66 -6.39
CA GLN A 149 -1.45 24.53 -7.12
C GLN A 149 -0.92 24.83 -8.53
N ILE A 150 0.34 25.26 -8.65
CA ILE A 150 1.02 25.46 -9.94
C ILE A 150 0.98 24.16 -10.77
N LYS A 151 1.28 23.01 -10.17
CA LYS A 151 1.20 21.71 -10.87
C LYS A 151 -0.23 21.37 -11.32
N LYS A 152 -1.26 21.82 -10.61
CA LYS A 152 -2.67 21.62 -10.99
C LYS A 152 -3.03 22.54 -12.15
N GLU A 153 -2.61 23.79 -12.12
CA GLU A 153 -2.82 24.78 -13.19
C GLU A 153 -2.08 24.37 -14.47
N MET A 154 -0.81 24.00 -14.39
CA MET A 154 -0.05 23.48 -15.53
C MET A 154 -0.72 22.23 -16.14
N LYS A 155 -1.27 21.34 -15.30
CA LYS A 155 -2.02 20.17 -15.79
C LYS A 155 -3.38 20.53 -16.40
N ALA A 156 -4.03 21.59 -15.91
CA ALA A 156 -5.28 22.08 -16.47
C ALA A 156 -5.05 22.74 -17.82
N ALA A 157 -4.04 23.63 -17.91
CA ALA A 157 -3.60 24.26 -19.15
C ALA A 157 -3.16 23.22 -20.19
N ALA A 158 -2.32 22.24 -19.81
CA ALA A 158 -1.94 21.16 -20.72
C ALA A 158 -3.13 20.27 -21.16
N LYS A 159 -4.18 20.16 -20.33
CA LYS A 159 -5.41 19.44 -20.70
C LYS A 159 -6.30 20.28 -21.62
N GLU A 160 -6.25 21.59 -21.51
CA GLU A 160 -6.97 22.54 -22.36
C GLU A 160 -6.30 22.65 -23.73
N GLU A 161 -4.98 22.82 -23.78
CA GLU A 161 -4.19 22.72 -25.01
C GLU A 161 -4.37 21.36 -25.71
N ALA A 162 -4.35 20.26 -24.94
CA ALA A 162 -4.62 18.92 -25.48
C ALA A 162 -6.11 18.67 -25.79
N LYS A 163 -7.03 19.55 -25.42
CA LYS A 163 -8.42 19.52 -25.92
C LYS A 163 -8.53 20.32 -27.20
N ASP A 164 -7.88 21.47 -27.29
CA ASP A 164 -7.91 22.36 -28.46
C ASP A 164 -7.25 21.69 -29.67
N GLN A 165 -6.06 21.09 -29.49
CA GLN A 165 -5.38 20.30 -30.53
C GLN A 165 -6.17 19.06 -30.99
N LEU A 166 -7.10 18.58 -30.16
CA LEU A 166 -7.83 17.33 -30.35
C LEU A 166 -9.23 17.62 -30.93
N LEU A 167 -9.81 18.78 -30.63
CA LEU A 167 -11.09 19.27 -31.16
C LEU A 167 -11.06 19.48 -32.67
N GLU A 168 -9.88 19.70 -33.25
CA GLU A 168 -9.72 19.83 -34.71
C GLU A 168 -9.78 18.50 -35.47
N THR A 169 -9.54 17.34 -34.83
CA THR A 169 -9.38 16.07 -35.57
C THR A 169 -10.34 14.93 -35.19
N THR A 170 -11.08 14.99 -34.07
CA THR A 170 -11.82 13.80 -33.57
C THR A 170 -13.01 14.17 -32.67
N LYS A 171 -14.13 14.64 -33.23
CA LYS A 171 -15.35 14.95 -32.45
C LYS A 171 -16.26 13.74 -32.26
N GLU A 172 -16.37 12.85 -33.26
CA GLU A 172 -17.29 11.70 -33.22
C GLU A 172 -16.72 10.50 -32.44
N ASP A 173 -15.46 10.12 -32.71
CA ASP A 173 -14.82 8.99 -32.02
C ASP A 173 -14.65 9.21 -30.50
N LYS A 174 -14.49 10.47 -30.05
CA LYS A 174 -14.29 10.76 -28.62
C LYS A 174 -15.57 10.74 -27.80
N GLN A 175 -16.70 11.18 -28.36
CA GLN A 175 -17.97 11.09 -27.66
C GLN A 175 -18.35 9.62 -27.42
N GLN A 176 -18.13 8.77 -28.42
CA GLN A 176 -18.32 7.33 -28.26
C GLN A 176 -17.36 6.76 -27.20
N ASN A 177 -16.05 7.03 -27.31
CA ASN A 177 -15.06 6.53 -26.35
C ASN A 177 -15.29 7.02 -24.90
N PHE A 178 -15.76 8.24 -24.70
CA PHE A 178 -16.07 8.77 -23.36
C PHE A 178 -17.29 8.10 -22.74
N LEU A 179 -18.34 7.86 -23.53
CA LEU A 179 -19.52 7.13 -23.09
C LEU A 179 -19.19 5.67 -22.76
N PHE A 180 -18.41 4.99 -23.61
CA PHE A 180 -17.95 3.62 -23.36
C PHE A 180 -17.08 3.53 -22.10
N LEU A 181 -16.19 4.49 -21.85
CA LEU A 181 -15.37 4.52 -20.64
C LEU A 181 -16.23 4.70 -19.37
N ARG A 182 -17.20 5.62 -19.38
CA ARG A 182 -18.11 5.82 -18.24
C ARG A 182 -19.01 4.61 -18.00
N LEU A 183 -19.49 3.97 -19.06
CA LEU A 183 -20.29 2.76 -18.96
C LEU A 183 -19.45 1.59 -18.44
N TRP A 184 -18.20 1.49 -18.88
CA TRP A 184 -17.23 0.52 -18.38
C TRP A 184 -16.97 0.71 -16.88
N ASP A 185 -16.73 1.95 -16.42
CA ASP A 185 -16.51 2.24 -15.01
C ASP A 185 -17.71 1.85 -14.16
N ARG A 186 -18.93 2.19 -14.58
CA ARG A 186 -20.15 1.80 -13.86
C ARG A 186 -20.34 0.29 -13.83
N ASN A 187 -20.13 -0.39 -14.96
CA ASN A 187 -20.25 -1.84 -15.04
C ASN A 187 -19.16 -2.54 -14.22
N MET A 188 -17.95 -1.97 -14.17
CA MET A 188 -16.86 -2.44 -13.31
C MET A 188 -17.20 -2.29 -11.83
N GLU A 189 -17.77 -1.15 -11.41
CA GLU A 189 -18.21 -0.95 -10.03
C GLU A 189 -19.30 -1.95 -9.63
N ILE A 190 -20.28 -2.18 -10.51
CA ILE A 190 -21.33 -3.18 -10.29
C ILE A 190 -20.70 -4.58 -10.17
N ALA A 191 -19.84 -4.97 -11.11
CA ALA A 191 -19.17 -6.27 -11.08
C ALA A 191 -18.30 -6.45 -9.82
N MET A 192 -17.60 -5.40 -9.40
CA MET A 192 -16.84 -5.37 -8.15
C MET A 192 -17.74 -5.51 -6.92
N GLY A 193 -18.91 -4.85 -6.91
CA GLY A 193 -19.91 -4.98 -5.87
C GLY A 193 -20.47 -6.41 -5.76
N TRP A 194 -20.81 -7.02 -6.90
CA TRP A 194 -21.27 -8.42 -6.93
C TRP A 194 -20.22 -9.40 -6.40
N LYS A 195 -18.95 -9.23 -6.80
CA LYS A 195 -17.85 -10.04 -6.24
C LYS A 195 -17.70 -9.86 -4.74
N GLY A 196 -17.80 -8.63 -4.24
CA GLY A 196 -17.78 -8.35 -2.81
C GLY A 196 -18.93 -9.01 -2.06
N ALA A 197 -20.15 -8.97 -2.62
CA ALA A 197 -21.33 -9.60 -2.03
C ALA A 197 -21.21 -11.13 -2.03
N GLN A 198 -20.69 -11.71 -3.12
CA GLN A 198 -20.39 -13.14 -3.19
C GLN A 198 -19.32 -13.55 -2.17
N ALA A 199 -18.26 -12.75 -2.03
CA ALA A 199 -17.22 -12.99 -1.04
C ALA A 199 -17.76 -12.90 0.40
N MET A 200 -18.72 -12.01 0.67
CA MET A 200 -19.36 -11.93 1.99
C MET A 200 -20.18 -13.18 2.36
N GLN A 201 -20.70 -13.92 1.37
CA GLN A 201 -21.48 -15.14 1.61
C GLN A 201 -20.62 -16.41 1.61
N PHE A 202 -19.66 -16.51 0.69
CA PHE A 202 -18.92 -17.74 0.41
C PHE A 202 -17.40 -17.59 0.46
N GLY A 203 -16.90 -16.36 0.62
CA GLY A 203 -15.48 -16.05 0.59
C GLY A 203 -14.77 -16.50 1.86
N GLN A 204 -13.49 -16.85 1.71
CA GLN A 204 -12.62 -17.14 2.84
C GLN A 204 -12.50 -15.91 3.76
N PRO A 205 -12.69 -16.06 5.08
CA PRO A 205 -12.53 -14.95 6.01
C PRO A 205 -11.06 -14.51 6.15
N LEU A 206 -10.83 -13.19 6.09
CA LEU A 206 -9.57 -12.55 6.43
C LEU A 206 -9.83 -11.49 7.50
N VAL A 207 -9.18 -11.63 8.64
CA VAL A 207 -9.42 -10.78 9.81
C VAL A 207 -8.34 -9.71 9.92
N PHE A 208 -8.77 -8.48 10.12
CA PHE A 208 -7.96 -7.38 10.62
C PHE A 208 -8.29 -7.13 12.10
N ASP A 209 -7.32 -7.37 12.97
CA ASP A 209 -7.47 -7.23 14.42
C ASP A 209 -7.19 -5.79 14.85
N MET A 210 -8.21 -5.08 15.35
CA MET A 210 -8.15 -3.65 15.70
C MET A 210 -7.90 -3.36 17.18
N ALA A 211 -7.41 -4.31 17.98
CA ALA A 211 -7.17 -4.05 19.41
C ALA A 211 -5.89 -3.26 19.73
N TYR A 212 -5.26 -2.62 18.74
CA TYR A 212 -3.97 -1.93 18.89
C TYR A 212 -4.09 -0.40 19.05
N ALA A 213 -5.30 0.10 19.33
CA ALA A 213 -5.57 1.55 19.37
C ALA A 213 -4.69 2.28 20.39
N GLU A 214 -4.51 1.69 21.57
CA GLU A 214 -3.75 2.27 22.69
C GLU A 214 -2.24 2.34 22.44
N TYR A 215 -1.72 1.49 21.57
CA TYR A 215 -0.28 1.40 21.28
C TYR A 215 0.19 2.42 20.23
N MET A 216 -0.73 3.14 19.57
CA MET A 216 -0.42 4.01 18.44
C MET A 216 -0.67 5.49 18.75
N LYS A 217 0.23 6.35 18.24
CA LYS A 217 0.00 7.79 18.21
C LYS A 217 -1.08 8.13 17.18
N PRO A 218 -1.75 9.30 17.29
CA PRO A 218 -2.80 9.70 16.34
C PRO A 218 -2.35 9.69 14.87
N LYS A 219 -1.10 10.06 14.58
CA LYS A 219 -0.53 10.00 13.22
C LYS A 219 -0.34 8.57 12.72
N GLU A 220 0.00 7.64 13.60
CA GLU A 220 0.17 6.22 13.26
C GLU A 220 -1.18 5.59 12.99
N LEU A 221 -2.18 5.87 13.84
CA LEU A 221 -3.58 5.47 13.63
C LEU A 221 -4.12 5.91 12.26
N GLN A 222 -3.89 7.17 11.87
CA GLN A 222 -4.28 7.67 10.54
C GLN A 222 -3.60 6.91 9.39
N ASN A 223 -2.35 6.47 9.56
CA ASN A 223 -1.66 5.64 8.57
C ASN A 223 -2.23 4.23 8.54
N THR A 224 -2.53 3.64 9.69
CA THR A 224 -3.19 2.32 9.79
C THR A 224 -4.51 2.32 9.06
N VAL A 225 -5.35 3.33 9.30
CA VAL A 225 -6.63 3.49 8.59
C VAL A 225 -6.40 3.65 7.09
N SER A 226 -5.43 4.46 6.67
CA SER A 226 -5.11 4.61 5.24
C SER A 226 -4.71 3.28 4.58
N GLN A 227 -3.91 2.44 5.26
CA GLN A 227 -3.55 1.11 4.75
C GLN A 227 -4.73 0.14 4.73
N LEU A 228 -5.65 0.22 5.69
CA LEU A 228 -6.90 -0.56 5.68
C LEU A 228 -7.78 -0.19 4.48
N LEU A 229 -7.90 1.11 4.17
CA LEU A 229 -8.60 1.60 2.98
C LEU A 229 -8.00 1.04 1.69
N GLU A 230 -6.67 1.07 1.59
CA GLU A 230 -5.96 0.50 0.44
C GLU A 230 -6.16 -1.02 0.34
N SER A 231 -6.11 -1.72 1.48
CA SER A 231 -6.33 -3.17 1.55
C SER A 231 -7.73 -3.56 1.05
N GLU A 232 -8.76 -2.85 1.48
CA GLU A 232 -10.14 -3.04 1.01
C GLU A 232 -10.24 -2.78 -0.51
N GLY A 233 -9.60 -1.72 -0.99
CA GLY A 233 -9.56 -1.40 -2.42
C GLY A 233 -8.89 -2.48 -3.28
N TRP A 234 -7.81 -3.10 -2.78
CA TRP A 234 -7.16 -4.23 -3.46
C TRP A 234 -8.03 -5.48 -3.47
N ASN A 235 -8.70 -5.77 -2.35
CA ASN A 235 -9.61 -6.90 -2.23
C ASN A 235 -10.77 -6.81 -3.23
N ARG A 236 -11.39 -5.63 -3.32
CA ARG A 236 -12.53 -5.36 -4.20
C ARG A 236 -12.20 -5.58 -5.69
N ARG A 237 -10.96 -5.28 -6.08
CA ARG A 237 -10.48 -5.44 -7.47
C ARG A 237 -10.11 -6.88 -7.81
N ASN A 238 -9.87 -7.74 -6.82
CA ASN A 238 -9.44 -9.10 -7.06
C ASN A 238 -10.53 -9.93 -7.77
N VAL A 239 -10.13 -11.00 -8.44
CA VAL A 239 -11.04 -11.97 -9.07
C VAL A 239 -11.79 -12.79 -8.02
N ASP A 240 -11.11 -13.14 -6.93
CA ASP A 240 -11.65 -13.94 -5.82
C ASP A 240 -11.35 -13.24 -4.48
N PRO A 241 -12.20 -12.29 -4.05
CA PRO A 241 -11.97 -11.51 -2.84
C PRO A 241 -12.04 -12.36 -1.55
N PHE A 242 -11.41 -11.88 -0.49
CA PHE A 242 -11.69 -12.34 0.87
C PHE A 242 -12.95 -11.69 1.42
N HIS A 243 -13.60 -12.39 2.36
CA HIS A 243 -14.53 -11.75 3.27
C HIS A 243 -13.73 -11.03 4.35
N ILE A 244 -13.66 -9.70 4.27
CA ILE A 244 -12.91 -8.91 5.26
C ILE A 244 -13.71 -8.80 6.56
N TYR A 245 -13.06 -9.14 7.67
CA TYR A 245 -13.55 -8.95 9.03
C TYR A 245 -12.72 -7.89 9.75
N PHE A 246 -13.39 -6.87 10.28
CA PHE A 246 -12.81 -5.94 11.24
C PHE A 246 -13.25 -6.35 12.63
N CYS A 247 -12.36 -6.99 13.37
CA CYS A 247 -12.62 -7.50 14.73
C CYS A 247 -12.01 -6.59 15.78
N ASN A 248 -12.53 -6.66 17.01
CA ASN A 248 -12.14 -5.77 18.11
C ASN A 248 -12.28 -4.28 17.76
N LEU A 249 -13.22 -3.93 16.88
CA LEU A 249 -13.50 -2.55 16.50
C LEU A 249 -14.53 -1.98 17.47
N GLN A 250 -14.08 -1.30 18.51
CA GLN A 250 -14.97 -0.59 19.45
C GLN A 250 -15.78 0.49 18.74
N LEU A 251 -17.09 0.49 18.94
CA LEU A 251 -17.96 1.58 18.49
C LEU A 251 -17.51 2.89 19.15
N ASP A 252 -17.48 3.95 18.35
CA ASP A 252 -16.92 5.26 18.72
C ASP A 252 -15.48 5.27 19.23
N GLY A 253 -14.75 4.17 19.06
CA GLY A 253 -13.32 4.09 19.32
C GLY A 253 -12.48 4.91 18.34
N ALA A 254 -11.17 4.97 18.59
CA ALA A 254 -10.25 5.75 17.77
C ALA A 254 -10.24 5.30 16.29
N TYR A 255 -10.26 3.99 16.04
CA TYR A 255 -10.38 3.44 14.70
C TYR A 255 -11.71 3.78 14.04
N HIS A 256 -12.83 3.57 14.74
CA HIS A 256 -14.17 3.78 14.20
C HIS A 256 -14.35 5.22 13.72
N ARG A 257 -13.98 6.20 14.55
CA ARG A 257 -14.08 7.62 14.21
C ARG A 257 -13.27 8.00 12.97
N GLU A 258 -12.04 7.51 12.86
CA GLU A 258 -11.20 7.82 11.69
C GLU A 258 -11.67 7.06 10.44
N LEU A 259 -12.16 5.83 10.56
CA LEU A 259 -12.75 5.06 9.45
C LEU A 259 -14.00 5.76 8.91
N VAL A 260 -14.94 6.13 9.78
CA VAL A 260 -16.16 6.87 9.40
C VAL A 260 -15.81 8.20 8.75
N LYS A 261 -14.83 8.93 9.29
CA LYS A 261 -14.36 10.19 8.70
C LYS A 261 -13.79 10.01 7.29
N ARG A 262 -13.04 8.93 7.04
CA ARG A 262 -12.37 8.69 5.74
C ARG A 262 -13.32 8.10 4.69
N TYR A 263 -14.20 7.20 5.09
CA TYR A 263 -15.19 6.60 4.19
C TYR A 263 -16.42 7.49 3.99
N GLY A 264 -16.77 8.34 4.95
CA GLY A 264 -17.98 9.14 4.95
C GLY A 264 -19.23 8.25 4.78
N GLU A 265 -20.11 8.65 3.88
CA GLU A 265 -21.33 7.89 3.54
C GLU A 265 -21.05 6.49 3.00
N LYS A 266 -19.84 6.23 2.49
CA LYS A 266 -19.48 4.91 1.93
C LYS A 266 -19.28 3.86 3.01
N TRP A 267 -19.07 4.24 4.28
CA TRP A 267 -18.86 3.31 5.38
C TRP A 267 -19.98 2.27 5.46
N ASN A 268 -21.23 2.72 5.38
CA ASN A 268 -22.42 1.88 5.45
C ASN A 268 -22.63 1.00 4.19
N LYS A 269 -21.88 1.26 3.12
CA LYS A 269 -21.96 0.54 1.83
C LYS A 269 -20.80 -0.44 1.64
N LEU A 270 -19.90 -0.56 2.62
CA LEU A 270 -18.77 -1.47 2.53
C LEU A 270 -19.24 -2.92 2.69
N LEU A 271 -18.75 -3.78 1.80
CA LEU A 271 -19.02 -5.22 1.81
C LEU A 271 -17.99 -5.93 2.70
N LEU A 272 -17.97 -5.55 3.98
CA LEU A 272 -17.11 -6.12 5.01
C LEU A 272 -17.88 -6.24 6.32
N THR A 273 -17.46 -7.15 7.19
CA THR A 273 -18.10 -7.35 8.49
C THR A 273 -17.30 -6.64 9.58
N ALA A 274 -17.84 -5.55 10.10
CA ALA A 274 -17.30 -4.83 11.24
C ALA A 274 -17.97 -5.29 12.54
N THR A 275 -17.19 -5.64 13.56
CA THR A 275 -17.70 -6.13 14.85
C THR A 275 -16.78 -5.79 16.01
N GLU A 276 -17.38 -5.55 17.17
CA GLU A 276 -16.67 -5.35 18.43
C GLU A 276 -16.08 -6.66 18.97
N LYS A 277 -16.63 -7.82 18.56
CA LYS A 277 -16.23 -9.14 19.03
C LYS A 277 -14.80 -9.49 18.60
N SER A 278 -14.16 -10.35 19.39
CA SER A 278 -12.84 -10.88 19.05
C SER A 278 -12.96 -11.98 17.99
N HIS A 279 -11.87 -12.20 17.27
CA HIS A 279 -11.78 -13.26 16.26
C HIS A 279 -11.94 -14.67 16.86
N VAL A 280 -11.60 -14.85 18.14
CA VAL A 280 -11.79 -16.12 18.85
C VAL A 280 -13.24 -16.40 19.24
N ASP A 281 -14.09 -15.38 19.25
CA ASP A 281 -15.52 -15.51 19.57
C ASP A 281 -16.36 -15.81 18.33
N LEU A 282 -15.83 -15.47 17.14
CA LEU A 282 -16.51 -15.62 15.86
C LEU A 282 -16.14 -16.94 15.16
N PHE A 283 -14.91 -17.41 15.37
CA PHE A 283 -14.35 -18.52 14.63
C PHE A 283 -13.73 -19.57 15.57
N PRO A 284 -13.73 -20.86 15.17
CA PRO A 284 -13.10 -21.90 15.96
C PRO A 284 -11.59 -21.69 16.03
N LYS A 285 -11.01 -21.80 17.23
CA LYS A 285 -9.58 -21.51 17.46
C LYS A 285 -8.64 -22.30 16.55
N ASP A 286 -8.99 -23.54 16.24
CA ASP A 286 -8.17 -24.45 15.42
C ASP A 286 -8.11 -24.05 13.94
N SER A 287 -9.05 -23.23 13.46
CA SER A 287 -9.01 -22.68 12.10
C SER A 287 -8.24 -21.37 12.02
N ILE A 288 -7.88 -20.74 13.14
CA ILE A 288 -7.28 -19.41 13.17
C ILE A 288 -5.75 -19.50 13.11
N ILE A 289 -5.15 -18.75 12.19
CA ILE A 289 -3.70 -18.55 12.10
C ILE A 289 -3.41 -17.05 12.23
N TYR A 290 -2.70 -16.68 13.29
CA TYR A 290 -2.28 -15.30 13.51
C TYR A 290 -0.96 -15.03 12.78
N LEU A 291 -0.99 -14.14 11.80
CA LEU A 291 0.18 -13.76 11.02
C LEU A 291 1.00 -12.70 11.76
N THR A 292 2.25 -13.02 12.06
CA THR A 292 3.20 -12.10 12.68
C THR A 292 4.63 -12.40 12.24
N ALA A 293 5.42 -11.37 11.97
CA ALA A 293 6.80 -11.52 11.54
C ALA A 293 7.70 -12.16 12.61
N ASP A 294 7.31 -12.02 13.89
CA ASP A 294 8.07 -12.56 15.03
C ASP A 294 7.75 -14.04 15.31
N SER A 295 6.88 -14.68 14.53
CA SER A 295 6.54 -16.09 14.72
C SER A 295 7.73 -17.00 14.40
N PRO A 296 8.01 -18.03 15.22
CA PRO A 296 9.03 -19.03 14.90
C PRO A 296 8.58 -19.98 13.77
N ASN A 297 7.28 -20.09 13.51
CA ASN A 297 6.76 -20.99 12.48
C ASN A 297 6.68 -20.28 11.14
N VAL A 298 7.32 -20.83 10.13
CA VAL A 298 7.34 -20.25 8.77
C VAL A 298 6.19 -20.82 7.95
N MET A 299 5.39 -19.94 7.36
CA MET A 299 4.31 -20.28 6.44
C MET A 299 4.88 -20.86 5.14
N THR A 300 4.62 -22.14 4.87
CA THR A 300 5.11 -22.82 3.66
C THR A 300 4.07 -22.87 2.56
N THR A 301 2.80 -23.05 2.91
CA THR A 301 1.70 -23.22 1.96
C THR A 301 0.50 -22.44 2.44
N PHE A 302 -0.16 -21.74 1.51
CA PHE A 302 -1.43 -21.09 1.78
C PHE A 302 -2.55 -22.12 1.87
N LYS A 303 -3.21 -22.15 3.02
CA LYS A 303 -4.35 -23.00 3.36
C LYS A 303 -5.66 -22.23 3.17
N HIS A 304 -6.56 -22.75 2.34
CA HIS A 304 -7.87 -22.14 2.07
C HIS A 304 -8.92 -22.45 3.14
N ASP A 305 -8.70 -23.47 3.97
CA ASP A 305 -9.56 -23.87 5.11
C ASP A 305 -9.28 -23.07 6.39
N LYS A 306 -8.22 -22.26 6.40
CA LYS A 306 -7.79 -21.48 7.57
C LYS A 306 -8.19 -20.02 7.47
N ILE A 307 -8.31 -19.39 8.62
CA ILE A 307 -8.66 -17.98 8.78
C ILE A 307 -7.42 -17.25 9.24
N TYR A 308 -6.91 -16.38 8.37
CA TYR A 308 -5.73 -15.60 8.68
C TYR A 308 -6.13 -14.33 9.45
N VAL A 309 -5.37 -14.02 10.50
CA VAL A 309 -5.52 -12.79 11.28
C VAL A 309 -4.29 -11.93 11.08
N VAL A 310 -4.50 -10.69 10.68
CA VAL A 310 -3.46 -9.66 10.53
C VAL A 310 -3.71 -8.58 11.58
N GLY A 311 -2.70 -8.27 12.40
CA GLY A 311 -2.79 -7.18 13.37
C GLY A 311 -2.83 -5.82 12.67
N SER A 312 -3.89 -5.04 12.89
CA SER A 312 -4.01 -3.66 12.37
C SER A 312 -3.13 -2.73 13.18
N PHE A 313 -1.82 -2.82 12.99
CA PHE A 313 -0.86 -2.09 13.82
C PHE A 313 0.24 -1.51 12.94
N VAL A 314 0.42 -0.19 13.00
CA VAL A 314 1.52 0.52 12.32
C VAL A 314 2.38 1.16 13.38
N ASP A 315 3.52 0.53 13.65
CA ASP A 315 4.48 1.03 14.61
C ASP A 315 5.76 1.49 13.90
N LYS A 316 6.11 2.77 14.12
CA LYS A 316 7.37 3.33 13.65
C LYS A 316 8.51 3.13 14.66
N ASN A 317 8.18 2.86 15.92
CA ASN A 317 9.13 2.69 17.02
C ASN A 317 9.44 1.22 17.32
N MET A 318 8.89 0.29 16.52
CA MET A 318 9.27 -1.12 16.49
C MET A 318 9.12 -1.86 17.84
N GLN A 319 7.92 -1.83 18.43
CA GLN A 319 7.52 -2.74 19.50
C GLN A 319 7.44 -4.17 18.94
N SER A 320 8.57 -4.87 18.98
CA SER A 320 8.66 -6.27 18.61
C SER A 320 7.83 -7.14 19.56
N GLY A 321 7.16 -8.16 19.00
CA GLY A 321 6.49 -9.19 19.78
C GLY A 321 5.08 -8.87 20.31
N THR A 322 4.53 -7.66 20.12
CA THR A 322 3.19 -7.31 20.67
C THR A 322 2.09 -8.22 20.12
N SER A 323 2.08 -8.45 18.80
CA SER A 323 1.11 -9.33 18.14
C SER A 323 1.33 -10.81 18.47
N LEU A 324 2.60 -11.23 18.58
CA LEU A 324 2.97 -12.59 18.97
C LEU A 324 2.53 -12.90 20.41
N ALA A 325 2.77 -11.98 21.35
CA ALA A 325 2.38 -12.11 22.74
C ALA A 325 0.85 -12.22 22.88
N LYS A 326 0.11 -11.41 22.12
CA LYS A 326 -1.35 -11.48 22.08
C LYS A 326 -1.85 -12.85 21.56
N ALA A 327 -1.29 -13.32 20.45
CA ALA A 327 -1.66 -14.61 19.87
C ALA A 327 -1.35 -15.79 20.82
N LYS A 328 -0.17 -15.77 21.46
CA LYS A 328 0.22 -16.76 22.47
C LYS A 328 -0.71 -16.77 23.69
N ARG A 329 -1.10 -15.59 24.19
CA ARG A 329 -2.07 -15.46 25.30
C ARG A 329 -3.42 -16.08 24.98
N LEU A 330 -3.84 -15.97 23.71
CA LEU A 330 -5.08 -16.57 23.21
C LEU A 330 -4.92 -18.03 22.77
N LYS A 331 -3.72 -18.60 22.88
CA LYS A 331 -3.36 -19.97 22.44
C LYS A 331 -3.67 -20.24 20.96
N LEU A 332 -3.39 -19.26 20.11
CA LEU A 332 -3.59 -19.36 18.66
C LEU A 332 -2.32 -19.86 17.96
N ALA A 333 -2.49 -20.55 16.84
CA ALA A 333 -1.39 -20.85 15.94
C ALA A 333 -0.83 -19.56 15.34
N THR A 334 0.48 -19.44 15.24
CA THR A 334 1.15 -18.27 14.69
C THR A 334 2.05 -18.67 13.53
N GLU A 335 2.07 -17.87 12.47
CA GLU A 335 2.93 -18.10 11.30
C GLU A 335 3.55 -16.77 10.82
N CYS A 336 4.78 -16.83 10.32
CA CYS A 336 5.47 -15.72 9.64
C CYS A 336 5.62 -16.02 8.15
N LEU A 337 5.71 -14.97 7.32
CA LEU A 337 5.96 -15.17 5.90
C LEU A 337 7.41 -15.65 5.66
N PRO A 338 7.66 -16.51 4.66
CA PRO A 338 8.98 -17.07 4.36
C PRO A 338 9.92 -16.05 3.69
N LEU A 339 10.01 -14.81 4.19
CA LEU A 339 10.78 -13.74 3.54
C LEU A 339 12.25 -14.11 3.37
N ASP A 340 12.87 -14.69 4.41
CA ASP A 340 14.29 -15.07 4.39
C ASP A 340 14.63 -16.21 3.44
N LYS A 341 13.62 -17.01 3.06
CA LYS A 341 13.81 -18.13 2.13
C LYS A 341 13.82 -17.66 0.67
N TYR A 342 13.06 -16.62 0.35
CA TYR A 342 12.84 -16.18 -1.03
C TYR A 342 13.52 -14.84 -1.35
N LEU A 343 13.84 -14.02 -0.35
CA LEU A 343 14.38 -12.67 -0.53
C LEU A 343 15.69 -12.51 0.24
N GLN A 344 16.72 -12.02 -0.44
CA GLN A 344 17.93 -11.57 0.22
C GLN A 344 17.67 -10.18 0.83
N TRP A 345 17.46 -10.16 2.13
CA TRP A 345 17.06 -8.96 2.85
C TRP A 345 18.24 -8.00 3.05
N ASP A 346 18.08 -6.73 2.64
CA ASP A 346 19.13 -5.72 2.76
C ASP A 346 18.85 -4.73 3.90
N THR A 347 17.70 -4.06 3.81
CA THR A 347 17.47 -2.82 4.56
C THR A 347 16.04 -2.74 5.07
N GLY A 348 15.93 -2.34 6.34
CA GLY A 348 14.67 -2.09 7.01
C GLY A 348 14.04 -3.34 7.60
N THR A 349 12.82 -3.17 8.10
CA THR A 349 12.12 -4.19 8.88
C THR A 349 11.35 -5.18 8.02
N LYS A 350 11.35 -6.44 8.45
CA LYS A 350 10.54 -7.53 7.88
C LYS A 350 9.03 -7.36 8.17
N ASN A 351 8.66 -6.37 8.97
CA ASN A 351 7.27 -5.95 9.17
C ASN A 351 6.75 -5.29 7.89
N LEU A 352 5.84 -5.98 7.21
CA LEU A 352 5.14 -5.49 6.03
C LEU A 352 3.90 -4.68 6.44
N THR A 353 3.45 -3.79 5.55
CA THR A 353 2.24 -2.99 5.76
C THR A 353 0.97 -3.81 5.50
N LEU A 354 -0.19 -3.33 5.99
CA LEU A 354 -1.45 -4.07 5.86
C LEU A 354 -1.85 -4.28 4.38
N ASP A 355 -1.62 -3.26 3.54
CA ASP A 355 -1.88 -3.33 2.10
C ASP A 355 -0.94 -4.34 1.40
N GLN A 356 0.31 -4.44 1.83
CA GLN A 356 1.27 -5.42 1.31
C GLN A 356 0.84 -6.83 1.72
N MET A 357 0.46 -7.03 2.99
CA MET A 357 -0.06 -8.31 3.48
C MET A 357 -1.30 -8.74 2.69
N MET A 358 -2.26 -7.83 2.49
CA MET A 358 -3.45 -8.11 1.69
C MET A 358 -3.10 -8.57 0.26
N ARG A 359 -2.19 -7.86 -0.42
CA ARG A 359 -1.80 -8.20 -1.80
C ARG A 359 -1.07 -9.53 -1.89
N ILE A 360 -0.20 -9.84 -0.93
CA ILE A 360 0.51 -11.12 -0.84
C ILE A 360 -0.50 -12.25 -0.63
N LEU A 361 -1.39 -12.14 0.36
CA LEU A 361 -2.38 -13.17 0.66
C LEU A 361 -3.35 -13.38 -0.50
N LEU A 362 -3.80 -12.32 -1.17
CA LEU A 362 -4.64 -12.42 -2.37
C LEU A 362 -3.93 -13.13 -3.52
N CYS A 363 -2.64 -12.87 -3.71
CA CYS A 363 -1.84 -13.56 -4.71
C CYS A 363 -1.69 -15.04 -4.39
N LEU A 364 -1.37 -15.38 -3.14
CA LEU A 364 -1.25 -16.75 -2.68
C LEU A 364 -2.56 -17.52 -2.79
N LYS A 365 -3.70 -16.88 -2.50
CA LYS A 365 -5.02 -17.48 -2.67
C LYS A 365 -5.28 -17.90 -4.12
N ASN A 366 -4.86 -17.06 -5.07
CA ASN A 366 -5.12 -17.25 -6.50
C ASN A 366 -4.12 -18.17 -7.21
N THR A 367 -2.82 -18.03 -6.90
CA THR A 367 -1.75 -18.70 -7.66
C THR A 367 -0.97 -19.72 -6.84
N GLY A 368 -1.02 -19.63 -5.50
CA GLY A 368 -0.24 -20.47 -4.60
C GLY A 368 1.28 -20.26 -4.67
N SER A 369 1.76 -19.32 -5.49
CA SER A 369 3.19 -19.09 -5.73
C SER A 369 3.73 -17.95 -4.87
N TRP A 370 4.71 -18.28 -4.02
CA TRP A 370 5.44 -17.29 -3.22
C TRP A 370 6.28 -16.34 -4.07
N GLU A 371 6.82 -16.79 -5.20
CA GLU A 371 7.62 -15.94 -6.09
C GLU A 371 6.79 -14.81 -6.70
N GLU A 372 5.52 -15.07 -7.02
CA GLU A 372 4.61 -14.05 -7.51
C GLU A 372 4.11 -13.15 -6.39
N ALA A 373 3.76 -13.73 -5.24
CA ALA A 373 3.24 -12.98 -4.10
C ALA A 373 4.29 -12.00 -3.54
N LEU A 374 5.55 -12.42 -3.46
CA LEU A 374 6.63 -11.59 -2.89
C LEU A 374 7.07 -10.45 -3.81
N LYS A 375 6.60 -10.38 -5.07
CA LYS A 375 6.77 -9.20 -5.94
C LYS A 375 6.12 -7.94 -5.36
N PHE A 376 5.17 -8.10 -4.43
CA PHE A 376 4.53 -6.98 -3.75
C PHE A 376 5.37 -6.43 -2.59
N VAL A 377 6.47 -7.08 -2.22
CA VAL A 377 7.44 -6.54 -1.28
C VAL A 377 8.24 -5.42 -1.99
N PRO A 378 8.43 -4.24 -1.35
CA PRO A 378 9.18 -3.15 -1.98
C PRO A 378 10.63 -3.53 -2.28
N ARG A 379 11.05 -3.36 -3.55
CA ARG A 379 12.42 -3.64 -4.02
C ARG A 379 13.52 -2.96 -3.22
N ARG A 380 13.25 -1.81 -2.61
CA ARG A 380 14.21 -1.10 -1.74
C ARG A 380 14.59 -1.85 -0.46
N LYS A 381 13.88 -2.94 -0.11
CA LYS A 381 14.13 -3.73 1.10
C LYS A 381 15.03 -4.95 0.85
N HIS A 382 15.25 -5.35 -0.42
CA HIS A 382 15.95 -6.60 -0.76
C HIS A 382 16.79 -6.45 -2.04
N THR A 383 17.93 -7.15 -2.12
CA THR A 383 18.87 -7.05 -3.25
C THR A 383 18.44 -7.92 -4.42
N GLY A 384 17.69 -8.99 -4.14
CA GLY A 384 17.30 -9.99 -5.13
C GLY A 384 16.43 -11.09 -4.55
N TYR A 385 15.91 -11.94 -5.44
CA TYR A 385 15.24 -13.18 -5.06
C TYR A 385 16.30 -14.27 -4.95
N LEU A 386 16.24 -15.06 -3.88
CA LEU A 386 17.07 -16.24 -3.75
C LEU A 386 16.53 -17.32 -4.68
N GLU A 387 17.38 -17.87 -5.54
CA GLU A 387 17.02 -19.06 -6.32
C GLU A 387 16.80 -20.21 -5.34
N ILE A 388 15.54 -20.59 -5.16
CA ILE A 388 15.24 -21.86 -4.53
C ILE A 388 15.64 -22.90 -5.55
N SER A 389 16.80 -23.53 -5.33
CA SER A 389 17.14 -24.76 -6.01
C SER A 389 16.00 -25.74 -5.72
N GLN A 390 15.10 -25.90 -6.69
CA GLN A 390 14.27 -27.08 -6.74
C GLN A 390 15.25 -28.25 -6.68
N PRO A 391 15.09 -29.24 -5.76
CA PRO A 391 15.91 -30.42 -5.84
C PRO A 391 15.71 -30.97 -7.25
N SER A 392 16.76 -30.91 -8.04
CA SER A 392 16.72 -31.21 -9.46
C SER A 392 16.09 -32.58 -9.63
N GLN A 393 15.20 -32.71 -10.61
CA GLN A 393 14.55 -33.97 -10.94
C GLN A 393 15.58 -35.10 -11.20
N GLU A 394 16.87 -34.78 -11.32
CA GLU A 394 17.99 -35.72 -11.29
C GLU A 394 18.10 -36.55 -10.01
N ILE A 395 17.80 -36.02 -8.80
CA ILE A 395 17.89 -36.81 -7.55
C ILE A 395 16.69 -37.80 -7.45
N VAL A 396 15.51 -37.37 -7.89
CA VAL A 396 14.31 -38.22 -7.97
C VAL A 396 14.47 -39.27 -9.08
N ASN A 397 15.13 -38.94 -10.18
CA ASN A 397 15.43 -39.90 -11.26
C ASN A 397 16.60 -40.83 -10.91
N ARG A 398 17.59 -40.40 -10.11
CA ARG A 398 18.63 -41.29 -9.55
C ARG A 398 18.05 -42.29 -8.56
N SER A 399 17.14 -41.88 -7.68
CA SER A 399 16.47 -42.80 -6.75
C SER A 399 15.54 -43.78 -7.45
N LYS A 400 14.86 -43.36 -8.54
CA LYS A 400 14.08 -44.28 -9.40
C LYS A 400 14.97 -45.25 -10.19
N LYS A 401 16.13 -44.82 -10.71
CA LYS A 401 17.10 -45.71 -11.38
C LYS A 401 17.77 -46.70 -10.42
N SER A 402 17.97 -46.34 -9.15
CA SER A 402 18.52 -47.26 -8.14
C SER A 402 17.55 -48.39 -7.75
N LYS A 403 16.23 -48.19 -7.92
CA LYS A 403 15.21 -49.21 -7.63
C LYS A 403 14.97 -50.18 -8.79
N THR A 404 15.37 -49.86 -10.02
CA THR A 404 15.20 -50.73 -11.20
C THR A 404 16.36 -51.69 -11.44
N PHE A 405 17.45 -51.63 -10.67
CA PHE A 405 18.61 -52.54 -10.84
C PHE A 405 18.64 -53.75 -9.89
N ASN A 406 17.66 -53.91 -9.01
CA ASN A 406 17.51 -55.11 -8.17
C ASN A 406 16.35 -55.99 -8.66
N SER A 407 16.45 -56.46 -9.91
CA SER A 407 15.69 -57.65 -10.36
C SER A 407 16.67 -58.82 -10.48
N PHE A 408 16.57 -59.75 -9.54
CA PHE A 408 17.29 -61.02 -9.48
C PHE A 408 17.24 -61.78 -10.82
N PRO A 409 18.37 -62.32 -11.32
CA PRO A 409 18.34 -63.20 -12.49
C PRO A 409 17.78 -64.58 -12.10
N LYS A 410 16.80 -65.06 -12.88
CA LYS A 410 16.26 -66.43 -12.82
C LYS A 410 17.36 -67.45 -13.08
N GLY A 411 17.74 -68.21 -12.06
CA GLY A 411 18.59 -69.40 -12.21
C GLY A 411 17.79 -70.58 -12.74
N SER A 412 18.26 -71.19 -13.84
CA SER A 412 17.74 -72.44 -14.39
C SER A 412 18.13 -73.63 -13.49
N LEU A 413 17.16 -74.30 -12.89
CA LEU A 413 17.36 -75.59 -12.25
C LEU A 413 17.04 -76.72 -13.25
N ASN A 414 18.07 -77.22 -13.92
CA ASN A 414 18.04 -78.54 -14.57
C ASN A 414 18.58 -79.56 -13.56
N LYS A 415 17.71 -80.44 -13.03
CA LYS A 415 18.10 -81.67 -12.32
C LYS A 415 17.57 -82.89 -13.09
N ARG A 416 18.45 -83.52 -13.87
CA ARG A 416 18.56 -85.00 -13.99
C ARG A 416 19.27 -85.47 -12.69
N THR A 417 19.05 -86.61 -12.05
CA THR A 417 18.68 -87.96 -12.51
C THR A 417 18.40 -88.86 -11.27
N GLN A 418 17.48 -89.83 -11.44
CA GLN A 418 17.47 -91.24 -10.94
C GLN A 418 17.75 -91.65 -9.48
N LYS A 419 16.89 -92.60 -9.04
CA LYS A 419 17.12 -93.82 -8.20
C LYS A 419 17.90 -93.63 -6.89
N ARG A 420 17.41 -94.08 -5.74
CA ARG A 420 17.00 -95.44 -5.41
C ARG A 420 16.24 -95.44 -4.08
#